data_AF-A0A231QZR5-F1
#
_entry.id   AF-A0A231QZR5-F1
#
_cell.length_a   1.000
_cell.length_b   1.000
_cell.length_c   1.000
_cell.angle_alpha   90.00
_cell.angle_beta   90.00
_cell.angle_gamma   90.00
#
_symmetry.space_group_name_H-M   'P 1'
#
loop_
_entity.id
_entity.type
_entity.pdbx_description
1 polymer ?
#
loop_
_entity_poly.entity_id
_entity_poly.type
_entity_poly.pdbx_seq_one_letter_code
_entity_poly.pdbx_strand_id
1 'polypeptide(L)'
;MHYESGTETAKKIRAALRRAFPGQTFSVRSSADSVLVNWEDGPFVPDVEDVLHAFQSYETRRSSGEDRREAVGYGWEGRRIVGAQYLRTSRRLSAARRARVAERLAEQGVSMQDATKPLLLAAEREIINQKTHSVLEQMEAWEAAWSEYMHRLRRLEDLEAQGRYGYQLRMPRAALGRAIDRLRALDPEFCRRLHI
;
A
#
# COMPACT_ATOMS: atom_id res chain seq x y z
N MET A 1 30.95 16.24 15.13
CA MET A 1 30.19 15.31 14.27
C MET A 1 30.10 13.99 15.03
N HIS A 2 28.90 13.46 15.27
CA HIS A 2 28.75 12.23 16.05
C HIS A 2 28.80 11.03 15.12
N TYR A 3 29.75 10.11 15.32
CA TYR A 3 29.87 8.90 14.53
C TYR A 3 29.13 7.77 15.24
N GLU A 4 28.38 6.99 14.48
CA GLU A 4 27.67 5.82 14.98
C GLU A 4 28.01 4.59 14.17
N SER A 5 27.76 3.43 14.77
CA SER A 5 27.91 2.14 14.09
C SER A 5 26.78 1.92 13.08
N GLY A 6 27.04 1.09 12.06
CA GLY A 6 25.98 0.66 11.13
C GLY A 6 24.79 -0.01 11.85
N THR A 7 25.01 -0.59 13.03
CA THR A 7 23.95 -1.17 13.88
C THR A 7 23.00 -0.11 14.43
N GLU A 8 23.50 1.05 14.83
CA GLU A 8 22.68 2.17 15.31
C GLU A 8 21.93 2.83 14.15
N THR A 9 22.60 3.03 13.01
CA THR A 9 21.94 3.50 11.78
C THR A 9 20.82 2.54 11.37
N ALA A 10 21.06 1.24 11.41
CA ALA A 10 20.06 0.22 11.08
C ALA A 10 18.84 0.27 12.02
N LYS A 11 19.01 0.56 13.32
CA LYS A 11 17.88 0.74 14.25
C LYS A 11 17.00 1.91 13.84
N LYS A 12 17.59 3.04 13.46
CA LYS A 12 16.85 4.23 13.03
C LYS A 12 16.16 4.02 11.68
N ILE A 13 16.85 3.38 10.74
CA ILE A 13 16.28 2.96 9.45
C ILE A 13 15.05 2.07 9.67
N ARG A 14 15.12 1.06 10.55
CA ARG A 14 13.95 0.22 10.88
C ARG A 14 12.77 1.04 11.40
N ALA A 15 13.04 2.02 12.27
CA ALA A 15 11.99 2.88 12.83
C ALA A 15 11.33 3.74 11.74
N ALA A 16 12.14 4.34 10.86
CA ALA A 16 11.63 5.13 9.74
C ALA A 16 10.83 4.30 8.73
N LEU A 17 11.34 3.11 8.35
CA LEU A 17 10.65 2.21 7.42
C LEU A 17 9.31 1.72 7.99
N ARG A 18 9.25 1.39 9.28
CA ARG A 18 7.99 0.98 9.93
C ARG A 18 6.95 2.10 9.94
N ARG A 19 7.39 3.35 10.08
CA ARG A 19 6.51 4.52 10.03
C ARG A 19 6.03 4.80 8.61
N ALA A 20 6.92 4.69 7.62
CA ALA A 20 6.59 4.98 6.22
C ALA A 20 5.71 3.90 5.58
N PHE A 21 5.93 2.63 5.93
CA PHE A 21 5.25 1.49 5.32
C PHE A 21 4.64 0.59 6.40
N PRO A 22 3.55 1.02 7.05
CA PRO A 22 2.87 0.22 8.05
C PRO A 22 2.38 -1.09 7.43
N GLY A 23 2.63 -2.22 8.11
CA GLY A 23 2.26 -3.55 7.64
C GLY A 23 3.28 -4.23 6.72
N GLN A 24 4.33 -3.53 6.26
CA GLN A 24 5.42 -4.15 5.51
C GLN A 24 6.52 -4.66 6.46
N THR A 25 6.96 -5.90 6.22
CA THR A 25 8.10 -6.48 6.94
C THR A 25 9.40 -6.21 6.19
N PHE A 26 10.37 -5.63 6.87
CA PHE A 26 11.73 -5.39 6.36
C PHE A 26 12.77 -6.15 7.18
N SER A 27 13.71 -6.80 6.49
CA SER A 27 14.93 -7.35 7.07
C SER A 27 16.06 -6.35 6.91
N VAL A 28 16.40 -5.66 7.99
CA VAL A 28 17.50 -4.67 8.01
C VAL A 28 18.70 -5.24 8.74
N ARG A 29 19.77 -5.51 7.99
CA ARG A 29 21.04 -6.07 8.48
C ARG A 29 22.15 -5.04 8.33
N SER A 30 23.02 -4.93 9.33
CA SER A 30 24.22 -4.12 9.27
C SER A 30 25.46 -5.01 9.17
N SER A 31 26.49 -4.54 8.48
CA SER A 31 27.81 -5.17 8.41
C SER A 31 28.87 -4.09 8.30
N ALA A 32 29.74 -3.99 9.31
CA ALA A 32 30.78 -2.97 9.43
C ALA A 32 30.25 -1.53 9.16
N ASP A 33 30.43 -1.06 7.94
CA ASP A 33 30.10 0.27 7.42
C ASP A 33 28.87 0.29 6.49
N SER A 34 28.16 -0.83 6.37
CA SER A 34 27.04 -1.00 5.45
C SER A 34 25.75 -1.41 6.15
N VAL A 35 24.61 -0.99 5.59
CA VAL A 35 23.28 -1.44 5.97
C VAL A 35 22.56 -1.93 4.71
N LEU A 36 22.08 -3.17 4.78
CA LEU A 36 21.29 -3.82 3.75
C LEU A 36 19.84 -3.96 4.22
N VAL A 37 18.92 -3.44 3.42
CA VAL A 37 17.48 -3.55 3.61
C VAL A 37 16.92 -4.51 2.58
N ASN A 38 16.37 -5.63 3.05
CA ASN A 38 15.68 -6.60 2.20
C ASN A 38 14.20 -6.67 2.55
N TRP A 39 13.33 -6.81 1.56
CA TRP A 39 11.91 -7.05 1.78
C TRP A 39 11.31 -7.87 0.64
N GLU A 40 10.14 -8.45 0.90
CA GLU A 40 9.36 -9.19 -0.08
C GLU A 40 8.09 -8.41 -0.42
N ASP A 41 7.79 -8.36 -1.72
CA ASP A 41 6.66 -7.62 -2.31
C ASP A 41 6.60 -6.15 -1.81
N GLY A 42 5.41 -5.57 -1.66
CA GLY A 42 5.23 -4.27 -1.02
C GLY A 42 5.76 -3.07 -1.81
N PRO A 43 6.33 -2.05 -1.13
CA PRO A 43 6.74 -0.79 -1.77
C PRO A 43 7.82 -1.02 -2.83
N PHE A 44 7.85 -0.15 -3.83
CA PHE A 44 8.87 -0.23 -4.87
C PHE A 44 10.24 0.19 -4.33
N VAL A 45 11.28 -0.24 -5.02
CA VAL A 45 12.67 0.10 -4.65
C VAL A 45 12.87 1.63 -4.52
N PRO A 46 12.39 2.47 -5.47
CA PRO A 46 12.53 3.92 -5.33
C PRO A 46 11.88 4.47 -4.05
N ASP A 47 10.68 4.00 -3.69
CA ASP A 47 9.97 4.49 -2.49
C ASP A 47 10.77 4.19 -1.20
N VAL A 48 11.45 3.05 -1.14
CA VAL A 48 12.31 2.66 -0.01
C VAL A 48 13.62 3.44 -0.04
N GLU A 49 14.20 3.65 -1.22
CA GLU A 49 15.41 4.45 -1.40
C GLU A 49 15.21 5.90 -0.97
N ASP A 50 14.05 6.50 -1.22
CA ASP A 50 13.70 7.84 -0.75
C ASP A 50 13.75 7.93 0.78
N VAL A 51 13.27 6.90 1.49
CA VAL A 51 13.38 6.84 2.96
C VAL A 51 14.83 6.68 3.41
N LEU A 52 15.62 5.87 2.69
CA LEU A 52 17.03 5.64 3.02
C LEU A 52 17.92 6.84 2.72
N HIS A 53 17.59 7.64 1.72
CA HIS A 53 18.32 8.85 1.36
C HIS A 53 18.38 9.84 2.54
N ALA A 54 17.35 9.86 3.40
CA ALA A 54 17.35 10.64 4.63
C ALA A 54 18.42 10.23 5.66
N PHE A 55 19.03 9.06 5.50
CA PHE A 55 20.10 8.52 6.36
C PHE A 55 21.46 8.51 5.65
N GLN A 56 21.55 9.03 4.42
CA GLN A 56 22.78 9.05 3.67
C GLN A 56 23.82 9.93 4.36
N SER A 57 24.92 9.31 4.79
CA SER A 57 25.95 9.96 5.59
C SER A 57 27.19 10.35 4.79
N TYR A 58 27.32 9.84 3.57
CA TYR A 58 28.49 10.03 2.72
C TYR A 58 28.08 10.41 1.32
N GLU A 59 28.82 11.36 0.76
CA GLU A 59 28.74 11.77 -0.63
C GLU A 59 30.05 11.42 -1.32
N THR A 60 29.95 10.95 -2.56
CA THR A 60 31.13 10.80 -3.43
C THR A 60 31.37 12.13 -4.13
N ARG A 61 32.50 12.77 -3.84
CA ARG A 61 32.96 13.94 -4.58
C ARG A 61 34.14 13.57 -5.45
N ARG A 62 34.07 14.00 -6.70
CA ARG A 62 35.18 13.87 -7.63
C ARG A 62 36.14 15.02 -7.40
N SER A 63 37.32 14.73 -6.87
CA SER A 63 38.39 15.70 -6.69
C SER A 63 39.61 15.21 -7.45
N SER A 64 40.16 16.06 -8.32
CA SER A 64 41.42 15.78 -9.03
C SER A 64 41.48 14.41 -9.75
N GLY A 65 40.35 13.95 -10.30
CA GLY A 65 40.26 12.68 -11.03
C GLY A 65 40.05 11.44 -10.16
N GLU A 66 40.11 11.57 -8.82
CA GLU A 66 39.84 10.50 -7.86
C GLU A 66 38.48 10.70 -7.18
N ASP A 67 37.78 9.59 -6.93
CA ASP A 67 36.53 9.58 -6.20
C ASP A 67 36.83 9.53 -4.69
N ARG A 68 36.59 10.63 -3.99
CA ARG A 68 36.74 10.70 -2.54
C ARG A 68 35.37 10.71 -1.87
N ARG A 69 35.22 9.92 -0.81
CA ARG A 69 34.01 9.93 0.02
C ARG A 69 34.18 10.89 1.19
N GLU A 70 33.26 11.85 1.28
CA GLU A 70 33.23 12.82 2.36
C GLU A 70 32.07 12.50 3.31
N ALA A 71 32.35 12.53 4.61
CA ALA A 71 31.33 12.37 5.65
C ALA A 71 30.52 13.67 5.76
N VAL A 72 29.28 13.63 5.31
CA VAL A 72 28.32 14.74 5.39
C VAL A 72 27.40 14.54 6.60
N GLY A 73 27.07 13.29 6.93
CA GLY A 73 26.13 12.94 7.99
C GLY A 73 24.68 13.36 7.69
N TYR A 74 23.75 12.82 8.46
CA TYR A 74 22.31 13.07 8.35
C TYR A 74 21.75 13.70 9.63
N GLY A 75 20.57 14.30 9.52
CA GLY A 75 19.85 14.89 10.65
C GLY A 75 18.98 13.88 11.37
N TRP A 76 19.12 13.76 12.69
CA TRP A 76 18.28 12.92 13.53
C TRP A 76 18.06 13.57 14.90
N GLU A 77 16.81 13.82 15.29
CA GLU A 77 16.46 14.41 16.59
C GLU A 77 17.24 15.70 16.91
N GLY A 78 17.39 16.58 15.90
CA GLY A 78 18.12 17.84 16.03
C GLY A 78 19.66 17.69 16.09
N ARG A 79 20.20 16.48 15.91
CA ARG A 79 21.65 16.21 15.89
C ARG A 79 22.12 15.78 14.50
N ARG A 80 23.37 16.12 14.17
CA ARG A 80 24.05 15.67 12.95
C ARG A 80 24.90 14.43 13.24
N ILE A 81 24.54 13.34 12.58
CA ILE A 81 25.09 12.00 12.84
C ILE A 81 25.71 11.46 11.56
N VAL A 82 26.89 10.87 11.65
CA VAL A 82 27.53 10.13 10.55
C VAL A 82 27.34 8.65 10.85
N GLY A 83 26.44 8.03 10.08
CA GLY A 83 26.13 6.61 10.17
C GLY A 83 26.86 5.78 9.13
N ALA A 84 26.18 4.72 8.68
CA ALA A 84 26.71 3.80 7.68
C ALA A 84 27.16 4.51 6.38
N GLN A 85 28.27 4.01 5.82
CA GLN A 85 28.83 4.47 4.56
C GLN A 85 28.09 3.96 3.34
N TYR A 86 27.53 2.76 3.41
CA TYR A 86 26.79 2.15 2.31
C TYR A 86 25.38 1.78 2.74
N LEU A 87 24.39 2.30 2.03
CA LEU A 87 23.00 1.86 2.14
C LEU A 87 22.67 1.06 0.89
N ARG A 88 22.13 -0.14 1.08
CA ARG A 88 21.75 -1.04 -0.03
C ARG A 88 20.33 -1.53 0.17
N THR A 89 19.61 -1.66 -0.93
CA THR A 89 18.24 -2.17 -0.99
C THR A 89 18.19 -3.42 -1.84
N SER A 90 17.34 -4.36 -1.46
CA SER A 90 16.99 -5.50 -2.31
C SER A 90 15.54 -5.87 -2.10
N ARG A 91 14.77 -5.86 -3.18
CA ARG A 91 13.37 -6.29 -3.19
C ARG A 91 13.27 -7.63 -3.88
N ARG A 92 12.59 -8.58 -3.24
CA ARG A 92 12.22 -9.86 -3.84
C ARG A 92 10.73 -9.87 -4.13
N LEU A 93 10.34 -10.36 -5.30
CA LEU A 93 8.94 -10.62 -5.60
C LEU A 93 8.57 -12.05 -5.18
N SER A 94 7.43 -12.21 -4.51
CA SER A 94 6.89 -13.53 -4.16
C SER A 94 6.54 -14.31 -5.43
N ALA A 95 6.40 -15.64 -5.30
CA ALA A 95 6.05 -16.49 -6.43
C ALA A 95 4.70 -16.09 -7.06
N ALA A 96 3.70 -15.78 -6.22
CA ALA A 96 2.39 -15.33 -6.68
C ALA A 96 2.45 -13.98 -7.41
N ARG A 97 3.21 -13.01 -6.87
CA ARG A 97 3.40 -11.70 -7.51
C ARG A 97 4.10 -11.84 -8.87
N ARG A 98 5.16 -12.66 -8.93
CA ARG A 98 5.88 -12.95 -10.17
C ARG A 98 4.98 -13.59 -11.24
N ALA A 99 4.16 -14.56 -10.85
CA ALA A 99 3.23 -15.20 -11.78
C ALA A 99 2.28 -14.19 -12.43
N ARG A 100 1.70 -13.28 -11.64
CA ARG A 100 0.81 -12.22 -12.15
C ARG A 100 1.52 -11.25 -13.09
N VAL A 101 2.75 -10.85 -12.74
CA VAL A 101 3.55 -9.98 -13.62
C VAL A 101 3.89 -10.71 -14.93
N ALA A 102 4.22 -12.00 -14.87
CA ALA A 102 4.49 -12.80 -16.05
C ALA A 102 3.26 -12.95 -16.95
N GLU A 103 2.08 -13.19 -16.38
CA GLU A 103 0.80 -13.22 -17.10
C GLU A 103 0.52 -11.88 -17.80
N ARG A 104 0.68 -10.77 -17.08
CA ARG A 104 0.50 -9.43 -17.64
C ARG A 104 1.46 -9.11 -18.78
N LEU A 105 2.72 -9.54 -18.66
CA LEU A 105 3.70 -9.38 -19.74
C LEU A 105 3.39 -10.29 -20.94
N ALA A 106 2.91 -11.51 -20.70
CA ALA A 106 2.51 -12.43 -21.75
C ALA A 106 1.33 -11.88 -22.58
N GLU A 107 0.37 -11.19 -21.95
CA GLU A 107 -0.68 -10.45 -22.65
C GLU A 107 -0.13 -9.36 -23.58
N GLN A 108 1.03 -8.81 -23.26
CA GLN A 108 1.75 -7.82 -24.08
C GLN A 108 2.72 -8.48 -25.09
N GLY A 109 2.76 -9.81 -25.16
CA GLY A 109 3.66 -10.56 -26.02
C GLY A 109 5.13 -10.57 -25.57
N VAL A 110 5.39 -10.21 -24.31
CA VAL A 110 6.76 -10.12 -23.76
C VAL A 110 7.00 -11.24 -22.76
N SER A 111 8.13 -11.95 -22.91
CA SER A 111 8.60 -12.93 -21.94
C SER A 111 9.19 -12.24 -20.70
N MET A 112 8.96 -12.81 -19.52
CA MET A 112 9.53 -12.31 -18.27
C MET A 112 11.06 -12.26 -18.28
N GLN A 113 11.72 -13.16 -19.02
CA GLN A 113 13.19 -13.23 -19.10
C GLN A 113 13.77 -12.11 -19.96
N ASP A 114 13.01 -11.65 -20.96
CA ASP A 114 13.42 -10.62 -21.92
C ASP A 114 12.97 -9.22 -21.48
N ALA A 115 12.15 -9.14 -20.44
CA ALA A 115 11.59 -7.89 -19.93
C ALA A 115 12.66 -7.02 -19.24
N THR A 116 12.72 -5.76 -19.65
CA THR A 116 13.57 -4.77 -18.99
C THR A 116 13.01 -4.38 -17.61
N LYS A 117 13.88 -3.92 -16.69
CA LYS A 117 13.46 -3.46 -15.35
C LYS A 117 12.31 -2.44 -15.39
N PRO A 118 12.31 -1.41 -16.26
CA PRO A 118 11.20 -0.46 -16.33
C PRO A 118 9.88 -1.12 -16.73
N LEU A 119 9.92 -2.06 -17.68
CA LEU A 119 8.72 -2.77 -18.13
C LEU A 119 8.12 -3.66 -17.03
N LEU A 120 8.98 -4.37 -16.29
CA LEU A 120 8.55 -5.17 -15.12
C LEU A 120 7.86 -4.29 -14.06
N LEU A 121 8.43 -3.12 -13.77
CA LEU A 121 7.85 -2.17 -12.82
C LEU A 121 6.52 -1.59 -13.32
N ALA A 122 6.41 -1.28 -14.62
CA ALA A 122 5.18 -0.78 -15.22
C ALA A 122 4.05 -1.83 -15.15
N ALA A 123 4.33 -3.07 -15.56
CA ALA A 123 3.38 -4.18 -15.47
C ALA A 123 2.95 -4.42 -14.01
N GLU A 124 3.89 -4.38 -13.06
CA GLU A 124 3.56 -4.52 -11.64
C GLU A 124 2.65 -3.38 -11.15
N ARG A 125 2.93 -2.13 -11.52
CA ARG A 125 2.13 -0.95 -11.17
C ARG A 125 0.71 -1.06 -11.71
N GLU A 126 0.54 -1.49 -12.95
CA GLU A 126 -0.78 -1.71 -13.55
C GLU A 126 -1.59 -2.72 -12.74
N ILE A 127 -1.00 -3.85 -12.34
CA ILE A 127 -1.68 -4.85 -11.51
C ILE A 127 -2.11 -4.27 -10.16
N ILE A 128 -1.26 -3.44 -9.53
CA ILE A 128 -1.65 -2.75 -8.29
C ILE A 128 -2.84 -1.82 -8.55
N ASN A 129 -2.76 -0.99 -9.60
CA ASN A 129 -3.79 -0.01 -9.91
C ASN A 129 -5.13 -0.66 -10.26
N GLN A 130 -5.13 -1.74 -11.04
CA GLN A 130 -6.34 -2.52 -11.35
C GLN A 130 -6.99 -3.07 -10.08
N LYS A 131 -6.18 -3.65 -9.17
CA LYS A 131 -6.69 -4.14 -7.89
C LYS A 131 -7.29 -3.01 -7.06
N THR A 132 -6.61 -1.87 -6.97
CA THR A 132 -7.11 -0.70 -6.24
C THR A 132 -8.42 -0.19 -6.83
N HIS A 133 -8.52 -0.11 -8.16
CA HIS A 133 -9.74 0.33 -8.83
C HIS A 133 -10.91 -0.62 -8.55
N SER A 134 -10.69 -1.93 -8.67
CA SER A 134 -11.72 -2.94 -8.36
C SER A 134 -12.22 -2.85 -6.92
N VAL A 135 -11.34 -2.56 -5.94
CA VAL A 135 -11.74 -2.36 -4.54
C VAL A 135 -12.58 -1.09 -4.37
N LEU A 136 -12.18 0.01 -5.04
CA LEU A 136 -12.94 1.25 -5.01
C LEU A 136 -14.34 1.09 -5.63
N GLU A 137 -14.45 0.41 -6.78
CA GLU A 137 -15.73 0.11 -7.41
C GLU A 137 -16.63 -0.73 -6.50
N GLN A 138 -16.07 -1.73 -5.81
CA GLN A 138 -16.83 -2.53 -4.83
C GLN A 138 -17.30 -1.68 -3.65
N MET A 139 -16.45 -0.77 -3.15
CA MET A 139 -16.79 0.14 -2.06
C MET A 139 -17.89 1.12 -2.48
N GLU A 140 -17.79 1.73 -3.67
CA GLU A 140 -18.81 2.64 -4.21
C GLU A 140 -20.15 1.93 -4.44
N ALA A 141 -20.12 0.70 -4.99
CA ALA A 141 -21.32 -0.10 -5.17
C ALA A 141 -21.99 -0.43 -3.81
N TRP A 142 -21.17 -0.73 -2.80
CA TRP A 142 -21.63 -0.99 -1.43
C TRP A 142 -22.23 0.28 -0.80
N GLU A 143 -21.54 1.42 -0.88
CA GLU A 143 -22.03 2.70 -0.36
C GLU A 143 -23.33 3.15 -1.02
N ALA A 144 -23.45 2.96 -2.33
CA ALA A 144 -24.67 3.25 -3.06
C ALA A 144 -25.84 2.36 -2.62
N ALA A 145 -25.60 1.04 -2.47
CA ALA A 145 -26.61 0.10 -1.99
C ALA A 145 -27.03 0.39 -0.54
N TRP A 146 -26.08 0.74 0.33
CA TRP A 146 -26.34 1.11 1.72
C TRP A 146 -27.13 2.41 1.82
N SER A 147 -26.75 3.42 1.04
CA SER A 147 -27.46 4.70 0.97
C SER A 147 -28.90 4.52 0.47
N GLU A 148 -29.09 3.68 -0.55
CA GLU A 148 -30.42 3.31 -1.03
C GLU A 148 -31.24 2.64 0.08
N TYR A 149 -30.69 1.63 0.75
CA TYR A 149 -31.33 0.96 1.89
C TYR A 149 -31.75 1.96 2.98
N MET A 150 -30.83 2.81 3.44
CA MET A 150 -31.08 3.81 4.48
C MET A 150 -32.17 4.79 4.07
N HIS A 151 -32.16 5.25 2.81
CA HIS A 151 -33.19 6.14 2.28
C HIS A 151 -34.57 5.46 2.27
N ARG A 152 -34.65 4.20 1.83
CA ARG A 152 -35.92 3.44 1.80
C ARG A 152 -36.44 3.15 3.19
N LEU A 153 -35.56 2.81 4.14
CA LEU A 153 -35.92 2.56 5.53
C LEU A 153 -36.52 3.82 6.15
N ARG A 154 -35.81 4.95 6.06
CA ARG A 154 -36.28 6.23 6.57
C ARG A 154 -37.62 6.64 5.94
N ARG A 155 -37.79 6.43 4.64
CA ARG A 155 -39.06 6.71 3.96
C ARG A 155 -40.20 5.83 4.49
N LEU A 156 -39.93 4.57 4.82
CA LEU A 156 -40.93 3.68 5.40
C LEU A 156 -41.33 4.16 6.81
N GLU A 157 -40.34 4.50 7.64
CA GLU A 157 -40.55 5.05 9.00
C GLU A 157 -41.36 6.36 8.96
N ASP A 158 -41.04 7.28 8.05
CA ASP A 158 -41.78 8.54 7.87
C ASP A 158 -43.26 8.29 7.50
N LEU A 159 -43.54 7.28 6.67
CA LEU A 159 -44.91 6.94 6.29
C LEU A 159 -45.68 6.31 7.45
N GLU A 160 -45.03 5.43 8.22
CA GLU A 160 -45.60 4.85 9.43
C GLU A 160 -45.90 5.93 10.48
N ALA A 161 -45.01 6.90 10.67
CA ALA A 161 -45.20 8.04 11.56
C ALA A 161 -46.37 8.95 11.12
N GLN A 162 -46.65 9.02 9.82
CA GLN A 162 -47.82 9.72 9.26
C GLN A 162 -49.14 8.93 9.41
N GLY A 163 -49.12 7.78 10.08
CA GLY A 163 -50.30 6.92 10.25
C GLY A 163 -50.69 6.16 8.99
N ARG A 164 -49.78 5.99 8.03
CA ARG A 164 -50.00 5.12 6.86
C ARG A 164 -49.80 3.68 7.28
N TYR A 165 -50.73 2.81 6.95
CA TYR A 165 -50.67 1.38 7.30
C TYR A 165 -51.18 0.48 6.19
N GLY A 166 -50.94 -0.83 6.36
CA GLY A 166 -51.49 -1.88 5.50
C GLY A 166 -51.08 -1.72 4.04
N TYR A 167 -52.07 -1.64 3.15
CA TYR A 167 -51.86 -1.60 1.70
C TYR A 167 -50.98 -0.41 1.26
N GLN A 168 -51.06 0.73 1.96
CA GLN A 168 -50.29 1.94 1.65
C GLN A 168 -48.77 1.74 1.80
N LEU A 169 -48.35 0.80 2.65
CA LEU A 169 -46.93 0.49 2.89
C LEU A 169 -46.42 -0.68 2.06
N ARG A 170 -47.26 -1.36 1.27
CA ARG A 170 -46.88 -2.54 0.51
C ARG A 170 -45.72 -2.24 -0.47
N MET A 171 -45.84 -1.15 -1.21
CA MET A 171 -44.81 -0.74 -2.19
C MET A 171 -43.53 -0.24 -1.51
N PRO A 172 -43.58 0.63 -0.47
CA PRO A 172 -42.41 0.97 0.33
C PRO A 172 -41.68 -0.24 0.92
N ARG A 173 -42.40 -1.19 1.53
CA ARG A 173 -41.80 -2.43 2.08
C ARG A 173 -41.17 -3.29 0.99
N ALA A 174 -41.83 -3.43 -0.15
CA ALA A 174 -41.25 -4.15 -1.29
C ALA A 174 -39.99 -3.46 -1.84
N ALA A 175 -39.95 -2.12 -1.85
CA ALA A 175 -38.78 -1.36 -2.27
C ALA A 175 -37.61 -1.51 -1.28
N LEU A 176 -37.90 -1.49 0.03
CA LEU A 176 -36.91 -1.79 1.06
C LEU A 176 -36.37 -3.22 0.93
N GLY A 177 -37.24 -4.21 0.69
CA GLY A 177 -36.84 -5.59 0.43
C GLY A 177 -35.87 -5.73 -0.73
N ARG A 178 -36.13 -5.06 -1.86
CA ARG A 178 -35.18 -5.05 -3.01
C ARG A 178 -33.83 -4.41 -2.67
N ALA A 179 -33.82 -3.35 -1.85
CA ALA A 179 -32.59 -2.73 -1.40
C ALA A 179 -31.78 -3.67 -0.48
N ILE A 180 -32.46 -4.41 0.39
CA ILE A 180 -31.85 -5.46 1.22
C ILE A 180 -31.27 -6.58 0.34
N ASP A 181 -32.00 -7.06 -0.67
CA ASP A 181 -31.51 -8.10 -1.58
C ASP A 181 -30.25 -7.65 -2.32
N ARG A 182 -30.19 -6.38 -2.73
CA ARG A 182 -29.01 -5.79 -3.36
C ARG A 182 -27.81 -5.73 -2.38
N LEU A 183 -28.03 -5.34 -1.13
CA LEU A 183 -27.00 -5.39 -0.10
C LEU A 183 -26.52 -6.81 0.17
N ARG A 184 -27.43 -7.79 0.26
CA ARG A 184 -27.10 -9.21 0.44
C ARG A 184 -26.29 -9.77 -0.72
N ALA A 185 -26.54 -9.31 -1.95
CA ALA A 185 -25.75 -9.72 -3.11
C ALA A 185 -24.30 -9.20 -3.04
N LEU A 186 -24.08 -8.04 -2.42
CA LEU A 186 -22.75 -7.43 -2.28
C LEU A 186 -22.01 -7.92 -1.03
N ASP A 187 -22.68 -8.00 0.12
CA ASP A 187 -22.11 -8.44 1.40
C ASP A 187 -23.12 -9.28 2.22
N PRO A 188 -23.17 -10.60 1.97
CA PRO A 188 -24.07 -11.51 2.70
C PRO A 188 -23.73 -11.65 4.19
N GLU A 189 -22.48 -11.43 4.59
CA GLU A 189 -22.05 -11.55 6.00
C GLU A 189 -22.51 -10.34 6.81
N PHE A 190 -22.38 -9.13 6.25
CA PHE A 190 -22.90 -7.91 6.89
C PHE A 190 -24.40 -7.98 7.14
N CYS A 191 -25.19 -8.38 6.14
CA CYS A 191 -26.65 -8.51 6.30
C CYS A 191 -27.02 -9.56 7.35
N ARG A 192 -26.29 -10.69 7.40
CA ARG A 192 -26.47 -11.70 8.45
C ARG A 192 -26.22 -11.15 9.86
N ARG A 193 -25.17 -10.35 10.05
CA ARG A 193 -24.84 -9.72 11.34
C ARG A 193 -25.89 -8.71 11.80
N LEU A 194 -26.51 -7.99 10.87
CA LEU A 194 -27.54 -6.99 11.17
C LEU A 194 -28.96 -7.58 11.22
N HIS A 195 -29.12 -8.88 10.97
CA HIS A 195 -30.42 -9.54 10.89
C HIS A 195 -31.38 -8.89 9.87
N ILE A 196 -30.83 -8.37 8.76
CA ILE A 196 -31.60 -7.74 7.68
C ILE A 196 -31.67 -8.59 6.43
#